data_AF-A0A4U7D1I0-F1
#
_entry.id   AF-A0A4U7D1I0-F1
#
_cell.length_a   1.000
_cell.length_b   1.000
_cell.length_c   1.000
_cell.angle_alpha   90.00
_cell.angle_beta   90.00
_cell.angle_gamma   90.00
#
_symmetry.space_group_name_H-M   'P 1'
#
loop_
_entity.id
_entity.type
_entity.pdbx_description
1 polymer ?
#
loop_
_entity_poly.entity_id
_entity_poly.type
_entity_poly.pdbx_seq_one_letter_code
_entity_poly.pdbx_strand_id
1 'polypeptide(L)'
;MVKSTVRFPEPVVEEIESLVDEGQFESKSEFYRFSADYVLSRTLDEYDPSTIDYDAIEAEVIPETERKLGGDDGETGEPPFFDSVAFVRKLALRGRFSDAEDFIDHQYVPGDRHAVLLEELLRLYREDAAGDEPAPVEGEGRRPRQGSETN
;
A
#
# COMPACT_ATOMS: atom_id res chain seq x y z
N MET A 1 24.38 -29.18 8.54
CA MET A 1 24.66 -27.78 8.93
C MET A 1 26.15 -27.59 9.08
N VAL A 2 26.69 -26.53 8.46
CA VAL A 2 28.07 -26.07 8.65
C VAL A 2 28.12 -25.01 9.74
N LYS A 3 29.18 -25.00 10.56
CA LYS A 3 29.31 -24.06 11.68
C LYS A 3 30.12 -22.84 11.24
N SER A 4 29.50 -21.67 11.28
CA SER A 4 30.15 -20.36 11.09
C SER A 4 30.13 -19.59 12.42
N THR A 5 31.18 -18.82 12.71
CA THR A 5 31.24 -17.96 13.91
C THR A 5 31.24 -16.51 13.48
N VAL A 6 30.22 -15.76 13.91
CA VAL A 6 30.03 -14.35 13.61
C VAL A 6 30.07 -13.56 14.93
N ARG A 7 30.47 -12.29 14.87
CA ARG A 7 30.51 -11.37 16.02
C ARG A 7 29.39 -10.35 15.87
N PHE A 8 28.65 -10.12 16.95
CA PHE A 8 27.59 -9.13 17.02
C PHE A 8 27.88 -8.14 18.16
N PRO A 9 27.41 -6.89 18.05
CA PRO A 9 27.38 -5.97 19.19
C PRO A 9 26.59 -6.56 20.36
N GLU A 10 27.02 -6.31 21.59
CA GLU A 10 26.36 -6.80 22.80
C GLU A 10 24.86 -6.45 22.87
N PRO A 11 24.43 -5.20 22.56
CA PRO A 11 22.99 -4.87 22.56
C PRO A 11 22.17 -5.73 21.60
N VAL A 12 22.75 -6.09 20.44
CA VAL A 12 22.06 -6.95 19.47
C VAL A 12 21.90 -8.37 20.02
N VAL A 13 22.90 -8.86 20.75
CA VAL A 13 22.83 -10.19 21.36
C VAL A 13 21.78 -10.23 22.47
N GLU A 14 21.68 -9.17 23.27
CA GLU A 14 20.67 -9.02 24.33
C GLU A 14 19.25 -9.04 23.76
N GLU A 15 18.98 -8.30 22.67
CA GLU A 15 17.67 -8.32 22.02
C GLU A 15 17.32 -9.73 21.48
N ILE A 16 18.30 -10.41 20.87
CA ILE A 16 18.10 -11.80 20.41
C ILE A 16 17.83 -12.75 21.58
N GLU A 17 18.48 -12.55 22.73
CA GLU A 17 18.19 -13.31 23.95
C GLU A 17 16.77 -13.05 24.44
N SER A 18 16.30 -11.81 24.44
CA SER A 18 14.92 -11.47 24.84
C SER A 18 13.89 -12.20 23.98
N LEU A 19 14.06 -12.21 22.65
CA LEU A 19 13.13 -12.89 21.74
C LEU A 19 13.08 -14.41 21.97
N VAL A 20 14.19 -15.02 22.36
CA VAL A 20 14.25 -16.45 22.73
C VAL A 20 13.59 -16.67 24.09
N ASP A 21 13.88 -15.81 25.07
CA ASP A 21 13.33 -15.92 26.43
C ASP A 21 11.81 -15.69 26.46
N GLU A 22 11.29 -14.86 25.56
CA GLU A 22 9.85 -14.63 25.33
C GLU A 22 9.17 -15.81 24.61
N GLY A 23 9.94 -16.77 24.11
CA GLY A 23 9.43 -17.98 23.44
C GLY A 23 9.05 -17.78 21.97
N GLN A 24 9.39 -16.63 21.37
CA GLN A 24 9.17 -16.39 19.93
C GLN A 24 10.11 -17.25 19.07
N PHE A 25 11.25 -17.64 19.62
CA PHE A 25 12.20 -18.58 19.01
C PHE A 25 12.63 -19.63 20.04
N GLU A 26 12.80 -20.88 19.62
CA GLU A 26 13.26 -21.98 20.47
C GLU A 26 14.74 -21.83 20.86
N SER A 27 15.52 -21.17 20.00
CA SER A 27 16.94 -20.94 20.25
C SER A 27 17.53 -19.82 19.39
N LYS A 28 18.67 -19.28 19.81
CA LYS A 28 19.46 -18.35 18.98
C LYS A 28 19.81 -18.92 17.60
N SER A 29 20.06 -20.23 17.53
CA SER A 29 20.39 -20.87 16.25
C SER A 29 19.19 -20.88 15.30
N GLU A 30 17.98 -20.96 15.82
CA GLU A 30 16.76 -20.82 15.03
C GLU A 30 16.58 -19.38 14.55
N PHE A 31 16.71 -18.40 15.45
CA PHE A 31 16.69 -16.98 15.09
C PHE A 31 17.64 -16.67 13.93
N TYR A 32 18.88 -17.16 13.99
CA TYR A 32 19.87 -16.91 12.92
C TYR A 32 19.53 -17.59 11.60
N ARG A 33 18.98 -18.81 11.63
CA ARG A 33 18.54 -19.50 10.41
C ARG A 33 17.34 -18.80 9.78
N PHE A 34 16.32 -18.49 10.59
CA PHE A 34 15.14 -17.75 10.17
C PHE A 34 15.55 -16.40 9.58
N SER A 35 16.38 -15.63 10.27
CA SER A 35 16.84 -14.32 9.81
C SER A 35 17.58 -14.40 8.46
N ALA A 36 18.43 -15.41 8.28
CA ALA A 36 19.13 -15.63 7.02
C ALA A 36 18.15 -15.98 5.89
N ASP A 37 17.25 -16.93 6.14
CA ASP A 37 16.26 -17.37 5.15
C ASP A 37 15.26 -16.24 4.82
N TYR A 38 14.89 -15.41 5.79
CA TYR A 38 14.01 -14.26 5.62
C TYR A 38 14.63 -13.20 4.71
N VAL A 39 15.90 -12.87 4.91
CA VAL A 39 16.59 -11.93 4.02
C VAL A 39 16.76 -12.53 2.62
N LEU A 40 17.12 -13.81 2.51
CA LEU A 40 17.37 -14.45 1.22
C LEU A 40 16.10 -14.63 0.38
N SER A 41 14.97 -15.03 0.98
CA SER A 41 13.69 -15.17 0.28
C SER A 41 13.16 -13.85 -0.29
N ARG A 42 13.58 -12.72 0.28
CA ARG A 42 13.21 -11.37 -0.17
C ARG A 42 14.21 -10.77 -1.16
N THR A 43 15.42 -11.29 -1.18
CA THR A 43 16.50 -10.81 -2.07
C THR A 43 16.59 -11.60 -3.37
N LEU A 44 16.17 -12.87 -3.34
CA LEU A 44 16.34 -13.82 -4.44
C LEU A 44 14.99 -14.42 -4.83
N ASP A 45 14.59 -14.21 -6.08
CA ASP A 45 13.27 -14.61 -6.60
C ASP A 45 12.98 -16.13 -6.52
N GLU A 46 14.02 -16.96 -6.56
CA GLU A 46 13.90 -18.43 -6.58
C GLU A 46 14.42 -19.09 -5.30
N TYR A 47 14.61 -18.33 -4.22
CA TYR A 47 15.11 -18.88 -2.96
C TYR A 47 13.98 -19.46 -2.10
N ASP A 48 14.11 -20.75 -1.76
CA ASP A 48 13.18 -21.46 -0.89
C ASP A 48 13.78 -21.59 0.53
N PRO A 49 13.14 -20.99 1.56
CA PRO A 49 13.55 -21.12 2.96
C PRO A 49 13.69 -22.58 3.40
N SER A 50 14.74 -22.86 4.17
CA SER A 50 15.02 -24.20 4.70
C SER A 50 14.73 -24.34 6.20
N THR A 51 14.43 -23.21 6.86
CA THR A 51 14.08 -23.14 8.27
C THR A 51 12.76 -23.86 8.52
N ILE A 52 12.77 -24.69 9.56
CA ILE A 52 11.58 -25.44 9.98
C ILE A 52 10.53 -24.43 10.46
N ASP A 53 9.28 -24.65 10.06
CA ASP A 53 8.15 -23.80 10.44
C ASP A 53 8.34 -22.31 10.08
N TYR A 54 9.09 -22.03 9.02
CA TYR A 54 9.39 -20.67 8.55
C TYR A 54 8.14 -19.78 8.46
N ASP A 55 7.08 -20.25 7.79
CA ASP A 55 5.85 -19.47 7.59
C ASP A 55 5.15 -19.15 8.93
N ALA A 56 5.23 -20.06 9.90
CA ALA A 56 4.62 -19.86 11.21
C ALA A 56 5.42 -18.83 12.02
N ILE A 57 6.74 -18.95 12.02
CA ILE A 57 7.65 -18.00 12.68
C ILE A 57 7.52 -16.61 12.04
N GLU A 58 7.44 -16.52 10.71
CA GLU A 58 7.22 -15.26 10.01
C GLU A 58 5.88 -14.61 10.39
N ALA A 59 4.82 -15.40 10.49
CA ALA A 59 3.51 -14.91 10.86
C ALA A 59 3.43 -14.41 12.31
N GLU A 60 4.23 -14.98 13.21
CA GLU A 60 4.30 -14.64 14.62
C GLU A 60 5.19 -13.42 14.89
N VAL A 61 6.38 -13.39 14.29
CA VAL A 61 7.43 -12.41 14.60
C VAL A 61 7.30 -11.15 13.74
N ILE A 62 6.89 -11.29 12.48
CA ILE A 62 6.83 -10.16 11.55
C ILE A 62 5.40 -9.61 11.53
N PRO A 63 5.18 -8.30 11.78
CA PRO A 63 3.85 -7.69 11.66
C PRO A 63 3.24 -7.89 10.26
N GLU A 64 1.92 -8.09 10.19
CA GLU A 64 1.21 -8.33 8.91
C GLU A 64 1.42 -7.22 7.87
N THR A 65 1.62 -5.98 8.34
CA THR A 65 1.94 -4.83 7.52
C THR A 65 3.33 -4.94 6.87
N GLU A 66 4.32 -5.48 7.59
CA GLU A 66 5.71 -5.62 7.12
C GLU A 66 5.90 -6.85 6.22
N ARG A 67 5.14 -7.93 6.45
CA ARG A 67 5.12 -9.13 5.57
C ARG A 67 4.78 -8.76 4.12
N LYS A 68 3.83 -7.86 3.92
CA LYS A 68 3.36 -7.42 2.59
C LYS A 68 4.27 -6.38 1.92
N LEU A 69 5.28 -5.85 2.62
CA LEU A 69 6.00 -4.64 2.23
C LEU A 69 7.30 -4.86 1.45
N GLY A 70 7.75 -6.10 1.26
CA GLY A 70 8.97 -6.41 0.49
C GLY A 70 8.69 -6.91 -0.91
N GLY A 71 7.59 -6.45 -1.50
CA GLY A 71 7.55 -6.20 -2.92
C GLY A 71 7.90 -4.73 -3.18
N ASP A 72 9.21 -4.43 -3.23
CA ASP A 72 9.77 -3.31 -3.99
C ASP A 72 9.28 -1.88 -3.69
N ASP A 73 9.40 -1.36 -2.45
CA ASP A 73 9.40 0.10 -2.21
C ASP A 73 10.05 0.45 -0.86
N GLY A 74 11.17 1.19 -0.85
CA GLY A 74 11.73 1.67 0.41
C GLY A 74 13.03 2.48 0.41
N GLU A 75 13.51 3.00 -0.73
CA GLU A 75 14.69 3.90 -0.73
C GLU A 75 14.39 5.38 -1.02
N THR A 76 13.13 5.74 -1.30
CA THR A 76 12.68 7.12 -1.41
C THR A 76 11.78 7.42 -0.23
N GLY A 77 11.82 8.60 0.38
CA GLY A 77 10.96 9.00 1.51
C GLY A 77 9.47 9.09 1.18
N GLU A 78 8.99 8.29 0.23
CA GLU A 78 7.62 8.14 -0.23
C GLU A 78 6.85 7.22 0.72
N PRO A 79 5.58 7.52 1.03
CA PRO A 79 4.75 6.62 1.81
C PRO A 79 4.63 5.26 1.10
N PRO A 80 4.49 4.14 1.85
CA PRO A 80 4.13 2.86 1.27
C PRO A 80 2.95 3.02 0.29
N PHE A 81 3.02 2.39 -0.89
CA PHE A 81 2.05 2.62 -1.96
C PHE A 81 0.58 2.56 -1.51
N PHE A 82 0.24 1.62 -0.63
CA PHE A 82 -1.14 1.49 -0.13
C PHE A 82 -1.59 2.62 0.82
N ASP A 83 -0.67 3.32 1.48
CA ASP A 83 -0.99 4.53 2.25
C ASP A 83 -1.37 5.68 1.31
N SER A 84 -0.63 5.82 0.20
CA SER A 84 -0.97 6.76 -0.88
C SER A 84 -2.34 6.44 -1.48
N VAL A 85 -2.66 5.16 -1.72
CA VAL A 85 -3.99 4.73 -2.18
C VAL A 85 -5.08 5.13 -1.20
N ALA A 86 -4.90 4.84 0.10
CA ALA A 86 -5.88 5.18 1.12
C ALA A 86 -6.11 6.70 1.22
N PHE A 87 -5.04 7.49 1.09
CA PHE A 87 -5.08 8.94 1.14
C PHE A 87 -5.79 9.54 -0.09
N VAL A 88 -5.39 9.16 -1.30
CA VAL A 88 -6.00 9.59 -2.57
C VAL A 88 -7.49 9.22 -2.59
N ARG A 89 -7.84 7.99 -2.20
CA ARG A 89 -9.25 7.56 -2.09
C ARG A 89 -10.06 8.44 -1.15
N LYS A 90 -9.50 8.81 0.01
CA LYS A 90 -10.19 9.67 0.99
C LYS A 90 -10.45 11.08 0.44
N LEU A 91 -9.54 11.63 -0.35
CA LEU A 91 -9.71 12.91 -1.03
C LEU A 91 -10.76 12.80 -2.15
N ALA A 92 -10.67 11.76 -2.98
CA ALA A 92 -11.60 11.49 -4.08
C ALA A 92 -13.05 11.36 -3.60
N LEU A 93 -13.29 10.55 -2.56
CA LEU A 93 -14.62 10.39 -1.94
C LEU A 93 -15.20 11.69 -1.35
N ARG A 94 -14.36 12.70 -1.11
CA ARG A 94 -14.77 14.02 -0.61
C ARG A 94 -14.90 15.05 -1.73
N GLY A 95 -14.76 14.64 -2.99
CA GLY A 95 -14.75 15.53 -4.15
C GLY A 95 -13.49 16.39 -4.26
N ARG A 96 -12.45 16.11 -3.46
CA ARG A 96 -11.19 16.88 -3.42
C ARG A 96 -10.19 16.32 -4.44
N PHE A 97 -10.58 16.30 -5.71
CA PHE A 97 -9.78 15.70 -6.78
C PHE A 97 -8.47 16.46 -7.04
N SER A 98 -8.51 17.79 -7.07
CA SER A 98 -7.31 18.62 -7.28
C SER A 98 -6.25 18.39 -6.20
N ASP A 99 -6.65 18.29 -4.94
CA ASP A 99 -5.71 18.03 -3.84
C ASP A 99 -5.08 16.63 -3.94
N ALA A 100 -5.79 15.67 -4.55
CA ALA A 100 -5.27 14.32 -4.78
C ALA A 100 -4.28 14.30 -5.95
N GLU A 101 -4.54 15.05 -7.02
CA GLU A 101 -3.60 15.27 -8.12
C GLU A 101 -2.32 15.94 -7.62
N ASP A 102 -2.46 17.03 -6.85
CA ASP A 102 -1.32 17.73 -6.25
C ASP A 102 -0.48 16.78 -5.38
N PHE A 103 -1.11 15.92 -4.59
CA PHE A 103 -0.39 14.92 -3.80
C PHE A 103 0.42 13.96 -4.69
N ILE A 104 -0.19 13.44 -5.76
CA ILE A 104 0.48 12.51 -6.69
C ILE A 104 1.68 13.20 -7.35
N ASP A 105 1.50 14.41 -7.88
CA ASP A 105 2.54 15.19 -8.56
C ASP A 105 3.73 15.55 -7.66
N HIS A 106 3.48 15.73 -6.36
CA HIS A 106 4.53 16.04 -5.39
C HIS A 106 5.25 14.80 -4.87
N GLN A 107 4.58 13.66 -4.79
CA GLN A 107 5.14 12.44 -4.22
C GLN A 107 5.79 11.53 -5.26
N TYR A 108 5.35 11.58 -6.51
CA TYR A 108 5.80 10.66 -7.54
C TYR A 108 6.41 11.40 -8.74
N VAL A 109 7.40 10.77 -9.36
CA VAL A 109 7.99 11.27 -10.61
C VAL A 109 7.03 10.98 -11.77
N PRO A 110 6.90 11.88 -12.77
CA PRO A 110 6.10 11.60 -13.96
C PRO A 110 6.52 10.30 -14.65
N GLY A 111 5.57 9.40 -14.88
CA GLY A 111 5.79 8.09 -15.49
C GLY A 111 6.11 6.96 -14.49
N ASP A 112 6.10 7.26 -13.20
CA ASP A 112 6.14 6.24 -12.15
C ASP A 112 4.91 5.30 -12.21
N ARG A 113 5.13 4.00 -11.99
CA ARG A 113 4.08 2.98 -12.09
C ARG A 113 2.96 3.19 -11.05
N HIS A 114 3.30 3.66 -9.85
CA HIS A 114 2.34 3.94 -8.78
C HIS A 114 1.55 5.21 -9.07
N ALA A 115 2.19 6.25 -9.61
CA ALA A 115 1.49 7.46 -10.05
C ALA A 115 0.39 7.13 -11.07
N VAL A 116 0.73 6.37 -12.11
CA VAL A 116 -0.23 5.95 -13.16
C VAL A 116 -1.42 5.20 -12.55
N LEU A 117 -1.18 4.29 -11.60
CA LEU A 117 -2.27 3.55 -10.95
C LEU A 117 -3.16 4.45 -10.07
N LEU A 118 -2.56 5.41 -9.36
CA LEU A 118 -3.31 6.38 -8.53
C LEU A 118 -4.14 7.34 -9.38
N GLU A 119 -3.62 7.77 -10.53
CA GLU A 119 -4.34 8.59 -11.51
C GLU A 119 -5.55 7.84 -12.09
N GLU A 120 -5.38 6.57 -12.49
CA GLU A 120 -6.47 5.74 -12.98
C GLU A 120 -7.53 5.50 -11.89
N LEU A 121 -7.10 5.28 -10.64
CA LEU A 121 -8.03 5.19 -9.50
C LEU A 121 -8.82 6.48 -9.31
N LEU A 122 -8.14 7.63 -9.37
CA LEU A 122 -8.76 8.94 -9.19
C LEU A 122 -9.77 9.24 -10.30
N ARG A 123 -9.47 8.83 -11.53
CA ARG A 123 -10.37 8.89 -12.67
C ARG A 123 -11.67 8.10 -12.43
N LEU A 124 -11.57 6.87 -11.93
CA LEU A 124 -12.75 6.04 -11.61
C LEU A 124 -13.68 6.75 -10.61
N TYR A 125 -13.13 7.31 -9.53
CA TYR A 125 -13.93 8.07 -8.57
C TYR A 125 -14.56 9.35 -9.15
N ARG A 126 -13.89 9.98 -10.12
CA ARG A 126 -14.43 11.16 -10.81
C ARG A 126 -15.61 10.78 -11.71
N GLU A 127 -15.50 9.66 -12.42
CA GLU A 127 -16.57 9.11 -13.25
C GLU A 127 -17.77 8.70 -12.40
N ASP A 128 -17.55 8.04 -11.26
CA ASP A 128 -18.61 7.69 -10.30
C ASP A 128 -19.31 8.94 -9.74
N ALA A 129 -18.54 9.96 -9.33
CA ALA A 129 -19.11 11.21 -8.80
C ALA A 129 -19.90 11.99 -9.85
N ALA A 130 -19.46 11.98 -11.12
CA ALA A 130 -20.17 12.61 -12.22
C ALA A 130 -21.42 11.82 -12.67
N GLY A 131 -21.42 10.49 -12.50
CA GLY A 131 -22.58 9.64 -12.76
C GLY A 131 -23.73 9.81 -11.76
N ASP A 132 -23.44 10.33 -10.56
CA ASP A 132 -24.42 10.61 -9.50
C ASP A 132 -25.05 12.01 -9.62
N GLU A 133 -24.56 12.86 -10.54
CA GLU A 133 -25.23 14.13 -10.87
C GLU A 133 -26.51 13.85 -11.69
N PRO A 134 -27.71 14.21 -11.19
CA PRO A 134 -28.94 14.01 -11.94
C PRO A 134 -28.91 14.87 -13.20
N ALA A 135 -29.04 14.23 -14.35
CA ALA A 135 -29.15 14.89 -15.65
C ALA A 135 -30.19 16.02 -15.59
N PRO A 136 -29.91 17.21 -16.18
CA PRO A 136 -30.88 18.28 -16.22
C PRO A 136 -32.09 17.77 -17.01
N VAL A 137 -33.26 17.78 -16.36
CA VAL A 137 -34.52 17.35 -16.95
C VAL A 137 -34.88 18.33 -18.07
N GLU A 138 -34.44 18.03 -19.30
CA GLU A 138 -34.95 18.70 -20.49
C GLU A 138 -36.37 18.20 -20.78
N GLY A 139 -37.38 18.96 -20.38
CA GLY A 139 -38.65 18.94 -21.09
C GLY A 139 -39.92 19.20 -20.27
N GLU A 140 -40.36 20.45 -20.22
CA GLU A 140 -41.77 20.86 -20.39
C GLU A 140 -41.70 22.22 -21.12
N GLY A 141 -42.25 22.47 -22.31
CA GLY A 141 -43.56 22.12 -22.81
C GLY A 141 -44.01 23.32 -23.66
N ARG A 142 -43.67 23.30 -24.95
CA ARG A 142 -44.12 24.29 -25.95
C ARG A 142 -45.64 24.20 -26.11
N ARG A 143 -46.40 25.30 -25.91
CA ARG A 143 -47.66 25.68 -26.62
C ARG A 143 -48.35 26.89 -25.94
N PRO A 144 -49.28 27.61 -26.62
CA PRO A 144 -49.17 28.27 -27.91
C PRO A 144 -49.53 29.78 -27.80
N ARG A 145 -49.39 30.50 -28.92
CA ARG A 145 -49.78 31.91 -29.10
C ARG A 145 -51.26 32.14 -28.76
N GLN A 146 -51.55 33.17 -27.96
CA GLN A 146 -52.82 33.89 -28.05
C GLN A 146 -52.51 35.35 -28.40
N GLY A 147 -52.71 35.68 -29.67
CA GLY A 147 -53.12 37.01 -30.07
C GLY A 147 -54.62 36.99 -30.27
N SER A 148 -55.32 37.96 -29.70
CA SER A 148 -56.58 38.45 -30.25
C SER A 148 -56.77 39.87 -29.79
N GLU A 149 -56.76 40.75 -30.78
CA GLU A 149 -56.95 42.18 -30.76
C GLU A 149 -58.34 42.60 -30.21
N THR A 150 -58.34 43.77 -29.59
CA THR A 150 -59.27 44.90 -29.77
C THR A 150 -60.66 44.62 -30.34
N ASN A 151 -61.70 44.96 -29.55
CA ASN A 151 -62.71 45.96 -29.92
C ASN A 151 -63.38 46.51 -28.66
#